data_AF-A0A3B9YVZ7-F1
#
_entry.id   AF-A0A3B9YVZ7-F1
#
_cell.length_a   1.000
_cell.length_b   1.000
_cell.length_c   1.000
_cell.angle_alpha   90.00
_cell.angle_beta   90.00
_cell.angle_gamma   90.00
#
_symmetry.space_group_name_H-M   'P 1'
#
loop_
_entity.id
_entity.type
_entity.pdbx_description
1 polymer ?
#
loop_
_entity_poly.entity_id
_entity_poly.type
_entity_poly.pdbx_seq_one_letter_code
_entity_poly.pdbx_strand_id
1 'polypeptide(L)'
;PTIIIGSDIPGISGEALAQAARLLGGHDAVLGPASDGGYWLVGLRGLKRRAPFGQVRWSGPHALADTLAGLKDARVALTGTLDDVDTLQDWQHWQRQPPSLRLQGGRGHPADRILGD
;
A
#
# COMPACT_ATOMS: atom_id res chain seq x y z
N PRO A 1 -2.79 13.62 10.86
CA PRO A 1 -2.49 12.27 10.33
C PRO A 1 -1.15 12.33 9.59
N THR A 2 -0.45 11.21 9.46
CA THR A 2 0.82 11.13 8.74
C THR A 2 0.73 9.99 7.74
N ILE A 3 1.22 10.23 6.52
CA ILE A 3 1.36 9.22 5.47
C ILE A 3 2.85 9.16 5.12
N ILE A 4 3.38 7.94 5.04
CA ILE A 4 4.71 7.61 4.55
C ILE A 4 4.52 6.74 3.30
N ILE A 5 5.29 7.03 2.27
CA ILE A 5 5.30 6.28 1.01
C ILE A 5 6.72 5.87 0.66
N GLY A 6 6.86 4.76 -0.06
CA GLY A 6 8.10 4.44 -0.78
C GLY A 6 8.32 5.41 -1.94
N SER A 7 9.58 5.60 -2.34
CA SER A 7 9.98 6.49 -3.44
C SER A 7 10.20 5.76 -4.78
N ASP A 8 10.16 4.44 -4.75
CA ASP A 8 10.46 3.46 -5.79
C ASP A 8 9.20 2.91 -6.49
N ILE A 9 8.05 3.56 -6.28
CA ILE A 9 6.77 3.15 -6.85
C ILE A 9 6.34 4.13 -7.97
N PRO A 10 6.79 3.91 -9.22
CA PRO A 10 6.50 4.82 -10.34
C PRO A 10 5.00 4.92 -10.69
N GLY A 11 4.18 3.96 -10.23
CA GLY A 11 2.73 4.00 -10.40
C GLY A 11 1.98 4.91 -9.42
N ILE A 12 2.66 5.57 -8.47
CA ILE A 12 2.00 6.48 -7.51
C ILE A 12 1.34 7.64 -8.27
N SER A 13 0.08 7.93 -7.90
CA SER A 13 -0.68 9.06 -8.41
C SER A 13 -1.24 9.94 -7.29
N GLY A 14 -1.57 11.19 -7.62
CA GLY A 14 -2.30 12.06 -6.70
C GLY A 14 -3.66 11.50 -6.29
N GLU A 15 -4.32 10.72 -7.17
CA GLU A 15 -5.59 10.06 -6.86
C GLU A 15 -5.42 8.97 -5.80
N ALA A 16 -4.37 8.15 -5.91
CA ALA A 16 -4.05 7.11 -4.92
C ALA A 16 -3.74 7.74 -3.54
N LEU A 17 -2.97 8.82 -3.51
CA LEU A 17 -2.69 9.56 -2.27
C LEU A 17 -3.96 10.21 -1.69
N ALA A 18 -4.81 10.79 -2.53
CA ALA A 18 -6.09 11.35 -2.11
C ALA A 18 -7.03 10.27 -1.55
N GLN A 19 -7.06 9.08 -2.14
CA GLN A 19 -7.79 7.92 -1.62
C GLN A 19 -7.28 7.52 -0.24
N ALA A 20 -5.96 7.38 -0.07
CA ALA A 20 -5.35 7.06 1.22
C ALA A 20 -5.72 8.10 2.30
N ALA A 21 -5.65 9.39 1.95
CA ALA A 21 -6.04 10.48 2.85
C ALA A 21 -7.54 10.42 3.23
N ARG A 22 -8.43 10.14 2.27
CA ARG A 22 -9.87 9.94 2.56
C ARG A 22 -10.10 8.76 3.50
N LEU A 23 -9.42 7.65 3.29
CA LEU A 23 -9.54 6.47 4.14
C LEU A 23 -9.11 6.76 5.59
N LEU A 24 -8.05 7.54 5.81
CA LEU A 24 -7.63 8.00 7.14
C LEU A 24 -8.66 8.90 7.85
N GLY A 25 -9.64 9.45 7.14
CA GLY A 25 -10.77 10.15 7.72
C GLY A 25 -11.64 9.22 8.58
N GLY A 26 -11.83 7.97 8.17
CA GLY A 26 -12.62 6.95 8.87
C GLY A 26 -11.79 5.96 9.69
N HIS A 27 -10.57 5.67 9.26
CA HIS A 27 -9.74 4.60 9.78
C HIS A 27 -8.59 5.13 10.63
N ASP A 28 -8.07 4.28 11.49
CA ASP A 28 -6.94 4.63 12.32
C ASP A 28 -5.60 4.39 11.62
N ALA A 29 -5.58 3.44 10.68
CA ALA A 29 -4.44 3.13 9.84
C ALA A 29 -4.88 2.84 8.40
N VAL A 30 -4.01 3.13 7.45
CA VAL A 30 -4.16 2.76 6.04
C VAL A 30 -2.86 2.13 5.58
N LEU A 31 -2.93 1.02 4.85
CA LEU A 31 -1.79 0.38 4.21
C LEU A 31 -2.05 0.27 2.72
N GLY A 32 -1.04 0.51 1.89
CA GLY A 32 -1.10 0.27 0.45
C GLY A 32 -0.27 -0.94 0.09
N PRO A 33 -0.87 -2.12 -0.17
CA PRO A 33 -0.12 -3.34 -0.44
C PRO A 33 0.80 -3.22 -1.65
N ALA A 34 1.94 -3.91 -1.62
CA ALA A 34 2.77 -4.17 -2.80
C ALA A 34 2.68 -5.66 -3.16
N SER A 35 2.94 -6.00 -4.43
CA SER A 35 2.79 -7.37 -4.93
C SER A 35 3.83 -8.35 -4.37
N ASP A 36 4.93 -7.85 -3.81
CA ASP A 36 5.97 -8.64 -3.14
C ASP A 36 5.55 -9.10 -1.73
N GLY A 37 4.40 -8.64 -1.22
CA GLY A 37 3.88 -8.89 0.13
C GLY A 37 4.30 -7.83 1.17
N GLY A 38 4.98 -6.78 0.72
CA GLY A 38 5.20 -5.54 1.44
C GLY A 38 4.07 -4.53 1.25
N TYR A 39 4.39 -3.25 1.41
CA TYR A 39 3.47 -2.15 1.20
C TYR A 39 4.18 -0.87 0.75
N TRP A 40 3.63 -0.19 -0.24
CA TRP A 40 4.14 1.08 -0.77
C TRP A 40 3.72 2.30 0.06
N LEU A 41 2.70 2.16 0.91
CA LEU A 41 2.16 3.23 1.75
C LEU A 41 1.80 2.73 3.14
N VAL A 42 2.13 3.54 4.16
CA VAL A 42 1.55 3.44 5.50
C VAL A 42 1.07 4.81 5.97
N GLY A 43 -0.20 4.87 6.38
CA GLY A 43 -0.84 6.04 6.95
C GLY A 43 -1.31 5.75 8.37
N LEU A 44 -1.04 6.66 9.31
CA LEU A 44 -1.47 6.54 10.70
C LEU A 44 -2.19 7.80 11.19
N ARG A 45 -3.30 7.60 11.90
CA ARG A 45 -4.01 8.65 12.64
C ARG A 45 -3.60 8.60 14.12
N GLY A 46 -2.51 9.30 14.43
CA GLY A 46 -1.99 9.48 15.78
C GLY A 46 -0.96 8.42 16.19
N LEU A 47 0.33 8.74 16.05
CA LEU A 47 1.44 7.82 16.33
C LEU A 47 1.53 7.34 17.79
N LYS A 48 1.13 8.17 18.76
CA LYS A 48 1.36 7.87 20.19
C LYS A 48 0.64 6.62 20.73
N ARG A 49 -0.33 6.07 20.01
CA ARG A 49 -1.12 4.93 20.50
C ARG A 49 -0.71 3.59 19.88
N ARG A 50 0.12 3.57 18.82
CA ARG A 50 0.34 2.36 18.01
C ARG A 50 1.77 2.30 17.52
N ALA A 51 2.50 1.27 17.95
CA ALA A 51 3.82 0.91 17.45
C ALA A 51 3.72 -0.39 16.62
N PRO A 52 3.08 -0.34 15.43
CA PRO A 52 2.77 -1.57 14.67
C PRO A 52 4.01 -2.26 14.10
N PHE A 53 5.16 -1.59 14.15
CA PHE A 53 6.38 -1.98 13.48
C PHE A 53 7.33 -2.85 14.33
N GLY A 54 6.98 -3.13 15.59
CA GLY A 54 7.90 -3.73 16.56
C GLY A 54 8.36 -5.16 16.25
N GLN A 55 7.60 -5.93 15.44
CA GLN A 55 7.89 -7.32 15.08
C GLN A 55 7.83 -7.56 13.56
N VAL A 56 7.97 -6.50 12.78
CA VAL A 56 7.84 -6.59 11.31
C VAL A 56 9.11 -7.19 10.72
N ARG A 57 8.96 -8.29 9.97
CA ARG A 57 10.00 -8.84 9.11
C ARG A 57 10.03 -8.03 7.82
N TRP A 58 10.91 -7.03 7.79
CA TRP A 58 11.11 -6.12 6.67
C TRP A 58 11.68 -6.81 5.43
N SER A 59 11.57 -6.12 4.29
CA SER A 59 12.19 -6.50 3.01
C SER A 59 11.80 -7.90 2.53
N GLY A 60 10.52 -8.25 2.67
CA GLY A 60 10.00 -9.53 2.22
C GLY A 60 8.48 -9.66 2.38
N PRO A 61 7.93 -10.83 2.00
CA PRO A 61 6.49 -11.04 1.80
C PRO A 61 5.65 -11.04 3.09
N HIS A 62 6.30 -10.82 4.22
CA HIS A 62 5.69 -10.83 5.54
C HIS A 62 5.45 -9.43 6.08
N ALA A 63 6.04 -8.39 5.49
CA ALA A 63 6.03 -7.06 6.06
C ALA A 63 4.61 -6.50 6.24
N LEU A 64 3.73 -6.70 5.25
CA LEU A 64 2.33 -6.30 5.36
C LEU A 64 1.59 -7.08 6.46
N ALA A 65 1.71 -8.40 6.45
CA ALA A 65 1.02 -9.28 7.40
C ALA A 65 1.46 -9.01 8.85
N ASP A 66 2.76 -8.85 9.08
CA ASP A 66 3.30 -8.55 10.41
C ASP A 66 2.86 -7.17 10.89
N THR A 67 2.79 -6.18 10.00
CA THR A 67 2.31 -4.83 10.33
C THR A 67 0.82 -4.86 10.69
N LEU A 68 0.00 -5.61 9.94
CA LEU A 68 -1.42 -5.81 10.24
C LEU A 68 -1.62 -6.51 11.60
N ALA A 69 -0.79 -7.49 11.94
CA ALA A 69 -0.82 -8.14 13.26
C ALA A 69 -0.52 -7.15 14.39
N GLY A 70 0.41 -6.22 14.19
CA GLY A 70 0.69 -5.11 15.11
C GLY A 70 -0.44 -4.07 15.21
N LEU A 71 -1.43 -4.13 14.31
CA LEU A 71 -2.60 -3.27 14.23
C LEU A 71 -3.92 -4.00 14.55
N LYS A 72 -3.91 -5.17 15.18
CA LYS A 72 -5.13 -5.97 15.41
C LYS A 72 -6.30 -5.23 16.08
N ASP A 73 -6.02 -4.26 16.95
CA ASP A 73 -7.03 -3.45 17.66
C ASP A 73 -7.35 -2.13 16.93
N ALA A 74 -6.95 -2.02 15.66
CA ALA A 74 -7.14 -0.88 14.78
C ALA A 74 -8.27 -1.07 13.78
N ARG A 75 -8.96 0.01 13.45
CA ARG A 75 -9.65 0.09 12.16
C ARG A 75 -8.62 0.36 11.08
N VAL A 76 -8.30 -0.66 10.28
CA VAL A 76 -7.37 -0.57 9.15
C VAL A 76 -8.15 -0.59 7.85
N ALA A 77 -7.76 0.25 6.90
CA ALA A 77 -8.19 0.14 5.50
C ALA A 77 -7.00 -0.14 4.59
N LEU A 78 -7.26 -0.79 3.45
CA LEU A 78 -6.27 -1.01 2.41
C LEU A 78 -6.57 -0.12 1.20
N THR A 79 -5.54 0.43 0.57
CA THR A 79 -5.66 1.04 -0.76
C THR A 79 -5.53 -0.03 -1.84
N GLY A 80 -5.56 0.39 -3.12
CA GLY A 80 -5.11 -0.48 -4.21
C GLY A 80 -3.63 -0.87 -4.09
N THR A 81 -3.30 -2.02 -4.65
CA THR A 81 -1.93 -2.52 -4.78
C THR A 81 -1.17 -1.74 -5.85
N LEU A 82 0.08 -1.37 -5.56
CA LEU A 82 1.03 -0.83 -6.54
C LEU A 82 2.35 -1.58 -6.43
N ASP A 83 3.04 -1.72 -7.55
CA ASP A 83 4.34 -2.39 -7.62
C ASP A 83 5.48 -1.38 -7.45
N ASP A 84 6.41 -1.72 -6.56
CA ASP A 84 7.74 -1.13 -6.50
C ASP A 84 8.64 -1.62 -7.64
N VAL A 85 9.71 -0.87 -7.89
CA VAL A 85 10.71 -1.20 -8.89
C VAL A 85 12.06 -1.29 -8.20
N ASP A 86 12.41 -2.52 -7.81
CA ASP A 86 13.69 -2.84 -7.16
C ASP A 86 14.73 -3.37 -8.14
N THR A 87 14.28 -4.14 -9.13
CA THR A 87 15.14 -4.83 -10.08
C THR A 87 14.98 -4.33 -11.51
N LEU A 88 15.96 -4.68 -12.36
CA LEU A 88 15.86 -4.42 -13.79
C LEU A 88 14.64 -5.13 -14.41
N GLN A 89 14.29 -6.30 -13.91
CA GLN A 89 13.14 -7.08 -14.35
C GLN A 89 11.84 -6.33 -14.04
N ASP A 90 11.73 -5.73 -12.86
CA ASP A 90 10.56 -4.93 -12.45
C ASP A 90 10.45 -3.67 -13.32
N TRP A 91 11.57 -3.01 -13.58
CA TRP A 91 11.62 -1.86 -14.49
C TRP A 91 11.14 -2.22 -15.89
N GLN A 92 11.65 -3.32 -16.44
CA GLN A 92 11.24 -3.80 -17.76
C GLN A 92 9.77 -4.22 -17.78
N HIS A 93 9.26 -4.81 -16.70
CA HIS A 93 7.85 -5.12 -16.56
C HIS A 93 7.00 -3.85 -16.59
N TRP A 94 7.35 -2.87 -15.76
CA TRP A 94 6.70 -1.57 -15.71
C TRP A 94 6.68 -0.87 -17.08
N GLN A 95 7.82 -0.88 -17.80
CA GLN A 95 7.93 -0.27 -19.13
C GLN A 95 7.06 -0.94 -20.20
N ARG A 96 6.61 -2.18 -19.99
CA ARG A 96 5.73 -2.89 -20.92
C ARG A 96 4.25 -2.66 -20.64
N GLN A 97 3.89 -2.14 -19.47
CA GLN A 97 2.49 -1.83 -19.16
C GLN A 97 1.96 -0.75 -20.11
N PRO A 98 0.69 -0.77 -20.51
CA PRO A 98 0.15 0.25 -21.39
C PRO A 98 0.20 1.64 -20.72
N PRO A 99 0.31 2.75 -21.48
CA PRO A 99 0.37 4.10 -20.92
C PRO A 99 -0.80 4.42 -19.97
N SER A 100 -1.96 3.81 -20.19
CA SER A 100 -3.12 3.92 -19.30
C SER A 100 -2.86 3.40 -17.89
N LEU A 101 -2.06 2.34 -17.72
CA LEU A 101 -1.67 1.80 -16.40
C LEU A 101 -0.51 2.58 -15.77
N ARG A 102 0.39 3.15 -16.59
CA ARG A 102 1.49 4.01 -16.10
C ARG A 102 1.02 5.38 -15.60
N LEU A 103 -0.12 5.86 -16.11
CA LEU A 103 -0.67 7.18 -15.79
C LEU A 103 -1.88 7.11 -14.83
N GLN A 104 -2.46 5.93 -14.61
CA GLN A 104 -3.57 5.71 -13.67
C GLN A 104 -3.08 4.98 -12.43
N GLY A 105 -2.45 5.69 -11.51
CA GLY A 105 -2.21 5.12 -10.19
C GLY A 105 -3.53 4.79 -9.52
N GLY A 106 -3.76 3.50 -9.22
CA GLY A 106 -4.74 3.05 -8.23
C GLY A 106 -6.15 2.71 -8.71
N ARG A 107 -6.42 2.49 -10.01
CA ARG A 107 -7.64 1.76 -10.36
C ARG A 107 -7.39 0.27 -10.14
N GLY A 108 -7.88 -0.23 -9.00
CA GLY A 108 -7.72 -1.61 -8.54
C GLY A 108 -7.86 -2.63 -9.66
N HIS A 109 -7.04 -3.68 -9.60
CA HIS A 109 -7.03 -4.73 -10.59
C HIS A 109 -8.42 -5.38 -10.59
N PRO A 110 -9.01 -5.73 -11.76
CA PRO A 110 -10.32 -6.40 -11.79
C PRO A 110 -10.38 -7.75 -11.04
N ALA A 111 -9.23 -8.25 -10.55
CA ALA A 111 -9.13 -9.44 -9.72
C ALA A 111 -9.50 -9.20 -8.24
N ASP A 112 -9.58 -7.95 -7.79
CA ASP A 112 -9.83 -7.60 -6.37
C ASP A 112 -11.32 -7.66 -5.98
N ARG A 113 -12.15 -8.24 -6.85
CA ARG A 113 -13.61 -8.26 -6.73
C ARG A 113 -14.17 -9.66 -6.46
N ILE A 114 -13.52 -10.48 -5.65
CA ILE A 114 -14.15 -11.68 -5.06
C ILE A 114 -13.69 -11.87 -3.62
N LEU A 115 -14.55 -11.50 -2.68
CA LEU A 115 -14.83 -12.20 -1.42
C LEU A 115 -15.98 -11.47 -0.74
N GLY A 116 -17.19 -11.98 -0.94
CA GLY A 116 -18.43 -11.42 -0.44
C GLY A 116 -19.64 -12.06 -1.11
N ASP A 117 -19.79 -13.38 -0.90
CA ASP A 117 -21.08 -14.09 -0.77
C ASP A 117 -20.94 -15.01 0.46
#